data_AF-A0A8J7I4E1-F1
#
_entry.id   AF-A0A8J7I4E1-F1
#
_cell.length_a   1.000
_cell.length_b   1.000
_cell.length_c   1.000
_cell.angle_alpha   90.00
_cell.angle_beta   90.00
_cell.angle_gamma   90.00
#
_symmetry.space_group_name_H-M   'P 1'
#
loop_
_entity.id
_entity.type
_entity.pdbx_description
1 polymer ?
#
loop_
_entity_poly.entity_id
_entity_poly.type
_entity_poly.pdbx_seq_one_letter_code
_entity_poly.pdbx_strand_id
1 'polypeptide(L)'
;MPKKTCQLIIDSGNDYVIAVKENQPKLHRHIQSVAAKTKPTSRYIATEKTRDRLTKRTVEVFHELNGIDPKWIGIKSLVRVERVGTRGGKQYHDTACYISSLICTAKEFAQGIRGHWSIENRLHWVKDVVFNEDRSTIHLGHAPANLSVVRAIAINILRRNGHPSITISQRFLSNDIDKLLALVE
;
A
#
# COMPACT_ATOMS: atom_id res chain seq x y z
N MET A 1 -6.88 -7.92 6.72
CA MET A 1 -5.77 -8.40 7.56
C MET A 1 -6.35 -9.02 8.83
N PRO A 2 -5.82 -10.13 9.35
CA PRO A 2 -6.31 -10.73 10.59
C PRO A 2 -6.08 -9.83 11.80
N LYS A 3 -7.01 -9.85 12.77
CA LYS A 3 -6.91 -9.07 14.01
C LYS A 3 -5.65 -9.39 14.83
N LYS A 4 -5.24 -10.67 14.83
CA LYS A 4 -4.00 -11.13 15.48
C LYS A 4 -2.75 -10.39 14.98
N THR A 5 -2.74 -9.96 13.71
CA THR A 5 -1.59 -9.24 13.16
C THR A 5 -1.47 -7.83 13.71
N CYS A 6 -2.59 -7.19 14.11
CA CYS A 6 -2.54 -5.88 14.77
C CYS A 6 -1.82 -5.97 16.13
N GLN A 7 -2.12 -7.02 16.90
CA GLN A 7 -1.45 -7.27 18.19
C GLN A 7 0.06 -7.46 18.00
N LEU A 8 0.48 -8.32 17.06
CA LEU A 8 1.91 -8.56 16.80
C LEU A 8 2.67 -7.29 16.41
N ILE A 9 2.04 -6.40 15.65
CA ILE A 9 2.66 -5.12 15.27
C ILE A 9 2.89 -4.25 16.51
N ILE A 10 1.88 -4.10 17.36
CA ILE A 10 1.98 -3.31 18.59
C ILE A 10 3.02 -3.93 19.55
N ASP A 11 3.00 -5.25 19.73
CA ASP A 11 3.95 -5.96 20.59
C ASP A 11 5.40 -5.80 20.11
N SER A 12 5.61 -5.63 18.80
CA SER A 12 6.93 -5.36 18.22
C SER A 12 7.39 -3.90 18.37
N GLY A 13 6.60 -3.05 19.05
CA GLY A 13 6.90 -1.62 19.22
C GLY A 13 6.63 -0.77 17.97
N ASN A 14 5.91 -1.32 17.00
CA ASN A 14 5.58 -0.65 15.75
C ASN A 14 4.11 -0.21 15.71
N ASP A 15 3.82 0.71 14.80
CA ASP A 15 2.48 1.20 14.52
C ASP A 15 1.95 0.71 13.18
N TYR A 16 0.63 0.77 12.99
CA TYR A 16 0.00 0.35 11.76
C TYR A 16 -0.98 1.38 11.19
N VAL A 17 -1.11 1.34 9.87
CA VAL A 17 -2.23 1.92 9.11
C VAL A 17 -2.70 0.84 8.12
N ILE A 18 -3.87 0.26 8.37
CA ILE A 18 -4.34 -0.93 7.67
C ILE A 18 -5.63 -0.62 6.91
N ALA A 19 -5.66 -0.98 5.63
CA ALA A 19 -6.87 -0.92 4.81
C ALA A 19 -7.91 -1.94 5.29
N VAL A 20 -9.13 -1.48 5.51
CA VAL A 20 -10.29 -2.31 5.82
C VAL A 20 -10.82 -2.90 4.52
N LYS A 21 -10.61 -4.21 4.34
CA LYS A 21 -11.05 -4.94 3.14
C LYS A 21 -12.56 -5.25 3.18
N GLU A 22 -13.15 -5.54 2.03
CA GLU A 22 -14.59 -5.82 1.88
C GLU A 22 -15.08 -6.99 2.73
N ASN A 23 -14.20 -7.96 3.03
CA ASN A 23 -14.51 -9.08 3.93
C ASN A 23 -14.65 -8.66 5.41
N GLN A 24 -14.58 -7.36 5.73
CA GLN A 24 -14.81 -6.78 7.06
C GLN A 24 -15.98 -5.78 7.02
N PRO A 25 -17.19 -6.21 6.60
CA PRO A 25 -18.29 -5.30 6.27
C PRO A 25 -18.81 -4.51 7.47
N LYS A 26 -18.74 -5.08 8.69
CA LYS A 26 -19.15 -4.37 9.92
C LYS A 26 -18.26 -3.16 10.19
N LEU A 27 -16.94 -3.34 10.09
CA LEU A 27 -15.97 -2.26 10.33
C LEU A 27 -16.07 -1.19 9.24
N HIS A 28 -16.20 -1.61 7.98
CA HIS A 28 -16.37 -0.70 6.86
C HIS A 28 -17.62 0.18 7.02
N ARG A 29 -18.78 -0.43 7.31
CA ARG A 29 -20.04 0.31 7.56
C ARG A 29 -19.93 1.22 8.77
N HIS A 30 -19.22 0.79 9.81
CA HIS A 30 -19.02 1.60 11.01
C HIS A 30 -18.26 2.90 10.68
N ILE A 31 -17.13 2.81 9.97
CA ILE A 31 -16.33 3.97 9.55
C ILE A 31 -17.16 4.91 8.67
N GLN A 32 -17.93 4.37 7.73
CA GLN A 32 -18.84 5.19 6.91
C GLN A 32 -19.93 5.89 7.73
N SER A 33 -20.50 5.21 8.74
CA SER A 33 -21.50 5.80 9.63
C SER A 33 -20.92 6.93 10.47
N VAL A 34 -19.73 6.75 11.04
CA VAL A 34 -19.00 7.79 11.77
C VAL A 34 -18.77 9.00 10.86
N ALA A 35 -18.29 8.76 9.64
CA ALA A 35 -18.01 9.83 8.68
C ALA A 35 -19.26 10.56 8.15
N ALA A 36 -20.44 9.96 8.28
CA ALA A 36 -21.72 10.59 7.94
C ALA A 36 -22.31 11.40 9.10
N LYS A 37 -22.08 10.97 10.35
CA LYS A 37 -22.68 11.56 11.55
C LYS A 37 -21.81 12.60 12.23
N THR A 38 -20.50 12.53 12.04
CA THR A 38 -19.53 13.36 12.77
C THR A 38 -18.65 14.15 11.82
N LYS A 39 -18.20 15.33 12.27
CA LYS A 39 -17.20 16.10 11.52
C LYS A 39 -15.82 15.47 11.72
N PRO A 40 -14.98 15.38 10.66
CA PRO A 40 -13.63 14.85 10.81
C PRO A 40 -12.79 15.77 11.70
N THR A 41 -11.95 15.16 12.55
CA THR A 41 -10.98 15.89 13.37
C THR A 41 -9.89 16.53 12.51
N SER A 42 -9.56 15.90 11.38
CA SER A 42 -8.63 16.45 10.39
C SER A 42 -9.09 16.09 8.99
N ARG A 43 -8.94 17.04 8.05
CA ARG A 43 -9.29 16.84 6.64
C ARG A 43 -8.17 17.38 5.74
N TYR A 44 -7.81 16.60 4.74
CA TYR A 44 -6.82 16.99 3.74
C TYR A 44 -7.34 16.66 2.34
N ILE A 45 -7.17 17.58 1.40
CA ILE A 45 -7.60 17.43 0.01
C ILE A 45 -6.38 17.63 -0.89
N ALA A 46 -6.19 16.72 -1.82
CA ALA A 46 -5.16 16.82 -2.85
C ALA A 46 -5.76 16.49 -4.21
N THR A 47 -5.31 17.20 -5.25
CA THR A 47 -5.72 16.93 -6.63
C THR A 47 -4.48 16.56 -7.44
N GLU A 48 -4.59 15.50 -8.23
CA GLU A 48 -3.55 15.02 -9.12
C GLU A 48 -4.10 14.91 -10.54
N LYS A 49 -3.34 15.42 -11.49
CA LYS A 49 -3.64 15.31 -12.92
C LYS A 49 -2.47 14.65 -13.64
N THR A 50 -2.74 13.56 -14.34
CA THR A 50 -1.87 12.95 -15.35
C THR A 50 -2.51 13.14 -16.72
N ARG A 51 -1.86 12.64 -17.79
CA ARG A 51 -2.38 12.76 -19.17
C ARG A 51 -3.78 12.19 -19.33
N ASP A 52 -4.08 11.09 -18.64
CA ASP A 52 -5.29 10.28 -18.79
C ASP A 52 -6.17 10.23 -17.53
N ARG A 53 -5.73 10.84 -16.43
CA ARG A 53 -6.39 10.74 -15.13
C ARG A 53 -6.41 12.08 -14.40
N LEU A 54 -7.59 12.44 -13.88
CA LEU A 54 -7.75 13.47 -12.87
C LEU A 54 -8.29 12.81 -11.62
N THR A 55 -7.63 13.02 -10.48
CA THR A 55 -8.06 12.46 -9.20
C THR A 55 -8.04 13.56 -8.15
N LYS A 56 -9.20 13.89 -7.61
CA LYS A 56 -9.30 14.59 -6.33
C LYS A 56 -9.43 13.54 -5.23
N ARG A 57 -8.54 13.61 -4.25
CA ARG A 57 -8.51 12.73 -3.09
C ARG A 57 -8.81 13.54 -1.83
N THR A 58 -9.80 13.11 -1.08
CA THR A 58 -10.15 13.65 0.23
C THR A 58 -9.79 12.61 1.29
N VAL A 59 -8.94 12.98 2.24
CA VAL A 59 -8.61 12.16 3.40
C VAL A 59 -9.22 12.81 4.64
N GLU A 60 -9.92 12.01 5.43
CA GLU A 60 -10.61 12.45 6.64
C GLU A 60 -10.28 11.50 7.78
N VAL A 61 -10.01 12.06 8.95
CA VAL A 61 -9.62 11.34 10.17
C VAL A 61 -10.65 11.55 11.25
N PHE A 62 -10.98 10.47 11.95
CA PHE A 62 -11.93 10.45 13.05
C PHE A 62 -11.32 9.70 14.25
N HIS A 63 -11.66 10.16 15.45
CA HIS A 63 -11.23 9.55 16.72
C HIS A 63 -12.42 8.99 17.52
N GLU A 64 -13.61 8.99 16.92
CA GLU A 64 -14.79 8.35 17.49
C GLU A 64 -14.70 6.85 17.22
N LEU A 65 -14.49 6.08 18.29
CA LEU A 65 -14.24 4.63 18.25
C LEU A 65 -15.39 3.83 18.88
N ASN A 66 -16.45 4.49 19.35
CA ASN A 66 -17.58 3.83 20.00
C ASN A 66 -18.22 2.80 19.07
N GLY A 67 -18.25 1.52 19.49
CA GLY A 67 -18.85 0.42 18.71
C GLY A 67 -17.87 -0.32 17.79
N ILE A 68 -16.57 0.00 17.85
CA ILE A 68 -15.53 -0.86 17.26
C ILE A 68 -15.37 -2.12 18.10
N ASP A 69 -15.22 -3.26 17.43
CA ASP A 69 -14.93 -4.55 18.06
C ASP A 69 -13.59 -4.48 18.82
N PRO A 70 -13.56 -4.71 20.15
CA PRO A 70 -12.37 -4.58 20.98
C PRO A 70 -11.20 -5.48 20.56
N LYS A 71 -11.46 -6.52 19.75
CA LYS A 71 -10.39 -7.37 19.21
C LYS A 71 -9.49 -6.63 18.20
N TRP A 72 -9.86 -5.43 17.77
CA TRP A 72 -8.97 -4.55 17.02
C TRP A 72 -8.08 -3.76 17.97
N ILE A 73 -6.95 -4.36 18.31
CA ILE A 73 -6.07 -3.87 19.37
C ILE A 73 -5.36 -2.57 18.94
N GLY A 74 -5.36 -1.60 19.85
CA GLY A 74 -4.55 -0.39 19.72
C GLY A 74 -5.08 0.64 18.73
N ILE A 75 -6.30 0.48 18.17
CA ILE A 75 -6.87 1.51 17.28
C ILE A 75 -6.99 2.83 18.04
N LYS A 76 -6.49 3.89 17.41
CA LYS A 76 -6.66 5.28 17.87
C LYS A 76 -7.33 6.17 16.82
N SER A 77 -7.26 5.82 15.54
CA SER A 77 -7.86 6.61 14.47
C SER A 77 -8.56 5.75 13.42
N LEU A 78 -9.67 6.28 12.92
CA LEU A 78 -10.36 5.83 11.71
C LEU A 78 -10.07 6.81 10.58
N VAL A 79 -9.81 6.30 9.39
CA VAL A 79 -9.51 7.15 8.22
C VAL A 79 -10.40 6.77 7.05
N ARG A 80 -11.05 7.78 6.45
CA ARG A 80 -11.78 7.65 5.19
C ARG A 80 -10.98 8.33 4.08
N VAL A 81 -10.76 7.62 2.97
CA VAL A 81 -10.13 8.15 1.77
C VAL A 81 -11.11 8.06 0.62
N GLU A 82 -11.66 9.20 0.22
CA GLU A 82 -12.50 9.32 -0.97
C GLU A 82 -11.66 9.75 -2.17
N ARG A 83 -11.93 9.14 -3.32
CA ARG A 83 -11.30 9.45 -4.61
C ARG A 83 -12.40 9.69 -5.63
N VAL A 84 -12.41 10.88 -6.23
CA VAL A 84 -13.32 11.25 -7.33
C VAL A 84 -12.53 11.79 -8.49
N GLY A 85 -13.00 11.54 -9.71
CA GLY A 85 -12.46 12.20 -10.89
C GLY A 85 -12.66 11.39 -12.16
N THR A 86 -11.71 11.45 -13.08
CA THR A 86 -11.79 10.80 -14.39
C THR A 86 -10.58 9.91 -14.64
N ARG A 87 -10.78 8.77 -15.31
CA ARG A 87 -9.72 7.86 -15.78
C ARG A 87 -10.08 7.37 -17.17
N GLY A 88 -9.22 7.64 -18.16
CA GLY A 88 -9.48 7.27 -19.55
C GLY A 88 -10.80 7.86 -20.09
N GLY A 89 -11.11 9.10 -19.72
CA GLY A 89 -12.34 9.79 -20.11
C GLY A 89 -13.61 9.38 -19.34
N LYS A 90 -13.56 8.36 -18.49
CA LYS A 90 -14.71 7.91 -17.68
C LYS A 90 -14.65 8.45 -16.26
N GLN A 91 -15.77 8.90 -15.73
CA GLN A 91 -15.88 9.30 -14.32
C GLN A 91 -15.75 8.07 -13.42
N TYR A 92 -15.17 8.26 -12.24
CA TYR A 92 -15.14 7.24 -11.21
C TYR A 92 -15.24 7.86 -9.81
N HIS A 93 -15.74 7.06 -8.88
CA HIS A 93 -15.79 7.34 -7.46
C HIS A 93 -15.39 6.08 -6.71
N ASP A 94 -14.49 6.23 -5.75
CA ASP A 94 -13.97 5.15 -4.92
C ASP A 94 -13.80 5.64 -3.49
N THR A 95 -14.13 4.79 -2.52
CA THR A 95 -13.96 5.07 -1.09
C THR A 95 -13.22 3.92 -0.44
N ALA A 96 -12.10 4.22 0.20
CA ALA A 96 -11.36 3.26 1.01
C ALA A 96 -11.36 3.69 2.48
N CYS A 97 -11.51 2.71 3.38
CA CYS A 97 -11.46 2.93 4.82
C CYS A 97 -10.19 2.30 5.42
N TYR A 98 -9.64 2.94 6.44
CA TYR A 98 -8.45 2.46 7.16
C TYR A 98 -8.65 2.59 8.67
N ILE A 99 -7.94 1.75 9.41
CA ILE A 99 -7.76 1.84 10.86
C ILE A 99 -6.28 2.04 11.18
N SER A 100 -6.00 2.74 12.27
CA SER A 100 -4.64 3.09 12.65
C SER A 100 -4.44 3.08 14.17
N SER A 101 -3.26 2.67 14.61
CA SER A 101 -2.81 2.81 16.01
C SER A 101 -2.16 4.17 16.32
N LEU A 102 -1.92 4.97 15.28
CA LEU A 102 -1.41 6.32 15.37
C LEU A 102 -2.54 7.34 15.45
N ILE A 103 -2.26 8.45 16.13
CA ILE A 103 -3.00 9.71 16.06
C ILE A 103 -2.18 10.64 15.18
N CYS A 104 -2.64 10.85 13.95
CA CYS A 104 -1.98 11.72 12.97
C CYS A 104 -3.00 12.61 12.25
N THR A 105 -2.49 13.65 11.59
CA THR A 105 -3.28 14.50 10.71
C THR A 105 -3.69 13.76 9.42
N ALA A 106 -4.74 14.24 8.76
CA ALA A 106 -5.16 13.71 7.47
C ALA A 106 -4.07 13.80 6.40
N LYS A 107 -3.18 14.81 6.48
CA LYS A 107 -2.06 14.99 5.55
C LYS A 107 -0.99 13.92 5.75
N GLU A 108 -0.63 13.60 7.00
CA GLU A 108 0.34 12.54 7.31
C GLU A 108 -0.19 11.17 6.90
N PHE A 109 -1.46 10.87 7.18
CA PHE A 109 -2.09 9.64 6.68
C PHE A 109 -2.11 9.60 5.15
N ALA A 110 -2.42 10.71 4.48
CA ALA A 110 -2.38 10.77 3.02
C ALA A 110 -0.99 10.43 2.48
N GLN A 111 0.07 10.95 3.11
CA GLN A 111 1.46 10.67 2.75
C GLN A 111 1.83 9.20 3.00
N GLY A 112 1.53 8.66 4.18
CA GLY A 112 1.81 7.26 4.53
C GLY A 112 1.08 6.28 3.62
N ILE A 113 -0.23 6.47 3.42
CA ILE A 113 -1.04 5.62 2.52
C ILE A 113 -0.50 5.69 1.09
N ARG A 114 -0.14 6.88 0.59
CA ARG A 114 0.44 7.05 -0.75
C ARG A 114 1.84 6.43 -0.87
N GLY A 115 2.67 6.56 0.17
CA GLY A 115 3.99 5.94 0.25
C GLY A 115 3.88 4.42 0.16
N HIS A 116 2.93 3.82 0.88
CA HIS A 116 2.66 2.38 0.80
C HIS A 116 2.29 1.92 -0.61
N TRP A 117 1.42 2.65 -1.32
CA TRP A 117 1.11 2.37 -2.73
C TRP A 117 2.35 2.43 -3.64
N SER A 118 3.33 3.26 -3.31
CA SER A 118 4.58 3.33 -4.06
C SER A 118 5.44 2.08 -3.86
N ILE A 119 5.39 1.44 -2.69
CA ILE A 119 6.07 0.16 -2.43
C ILE A 119 5.42 -0.93 -3.27
N GLU A 120 4.09 -1.02 -3.26
CA GLU A 120 3.34 -1.98 -4.07
C GLU A 120 3.69 -1.86 -5.57
N ASN A 121 3.62 -0.64 -6.10
CA ASN A 121 3.91 -0.39 -7.51
C ASN A 121 5.38 -0.60 -7.86
N ARG A 122 6.31 -0.29 -6.95
CA ARG A 122 7.75 -0.39 -7.25
C ARG A 122 8.28 -1.81 -7.02
N LEU A 123 7.73 -2.58 -6.09
CA LEU A 123 8.26 -3.91 -5.78
C LEU A 123 7.38 -5.00 -6.38
N HIS A 124 6.10 -5.05 -5.99
CA HIS A 124 5.21 -6.16 -6.34
C HIS A 124 4.94 -6.19 -7.84
N TRP A 125 4.53 -5.08 -8.44
CA TRP A 125 4.31 -5.05 -9.90
C TRP A 125 5.57 -5.46 -10.70
N VAL A 126 6.75 -5.06 -10.25
CA VAL A 126 8.02 -5.46 -10.90
C VAL A 126 8.25 -6.95 -10.74
N LYS A 127 8.00 -7.53 -9.56
CA LYS A 127 8.10 -8.97 -9.36
C LYS A 127 7.12 -9.74 -10.25
N ASP A 128 5.86 -9.33 -10.23
CA ASP A 128 4.75 -10.03 -10.88
C ASP A 128 4.88 -9.97 -12.40
N VAL A 129 5.15 -8.78 -12.94
CA VAL A 129 5.15 -8.53 -14.40
C VAL A 129 6.54 -8.62 -15.01
N VAL A 130 7.55 -7.98 -14.42
CA VAL A 130 8.90 -7.89 -15.00
C VAL A 130 9.73 -9.15 -14.71
N PHE A 131 9.61 -9.71 -13.50
CA PHE A 131 10.20 -11.01 -13.17
C PHE A 131 9.25 -12.19 -13.38
N ASN A 132 8.06 -11.92 -13.92
CA ASN A 132 7.10 -12.93 -14.35
C ASN A 132 6.72 -13.92 -13.21
N GLU A 133 6.66 -13.43 -11.97
CA GLU A 133 6.36 -14.22 -10.77
C GLU A 133 4.98 -14.89 -10.88
N ASP A 134 3.97 -14.16 -11.37
CA ASP A 134 2.61 -14.68 -11.58
C ASP A 134 2.52 -15.84 -12.57
N ARG A 135 3.46 -15.91 -13.51
CA ARG A 135 3.51 -16.98 -14.53
C ARG A 135 4.49 -18.09 -14.17
N SER A 136 5.12 -18.03 -13.00
CA SER A 136 6.03 -19.07 -12.55
C SER A 136 5.26 -20.33 -12.18
N THR A 137 5.68 -21.47 -12.73
CA THR A 137 5.13 -22.80 -12.41
C THR A 137 5.77 -23.43 -11.18
N ILE A 138 6.68 -22.72 -10.52
CA ILE A 138 7.37 -23.18 -9.31
C ILE A 138 6.42 -23.01 -8.13
N HIS A 139 5.94 -24.13 -7.59
CA HIS A 139 4.99 -24.15 -6.47
C HIS A 139 5.39 -25.11 -5.33
N LEU A 140 6.52 -25.81 -5.46
CA LEU A 140 6.93 -26.85 -4.51
C LEU A 140 7.63 -26.27 -3.28
N GLY A 141 7.14 -26.64 -2.09
CA GLY A 141 7.78 -26.34 -0.81
C GLY A 141 8.07 -24.85 -0.61
N HIS A 142 9.29 -24.52 -0.20
CA HIS A 142 9.73 -23.13 0.04
C HIS A 142 10.29 -22.43 -1.20
N ALA A 143 10.32 -23.10 -2.37
CA ALA A 143 10.89 -22.53 -3.58
C ALA A 143 10.25 -21.20 -4.02
N PRO A 144 8.91 -21.01 -3.97
CA PRO A 144 8.29 -19.73 -4.34
C PRO A 144 8.72 -18.59 -3.41
N ALA A 145 8.75 -18.84 -2.10
CA ALA A 145 9.14 -17.85 -1.10
C ALA A 145 10.62 -17.46 -1.26
N ASN A 146 11.50 -18.44 -1.41
CA ASN A 146 12.93 -18.21 -1.60
C ASN A 146 13.20 -17.42 -2.89
N LEU A 147 12.53 -17.76 -3.98
CA LEU A 147 12.68 -17.05 -5.25
C LEU A 147 12.17 -15.60 -5.15
N SER A 148 11.09 -15.36 -4.41
CA SER A 148 10.58 -14.01 -4.17
C SER A 148 11.58 -13.15 -3.36
N VAL A 149 12.31 -13.75 -2.41
CA VAL A 149 13.39 -13.08 -1.69
C VAL A 149 14.55 -12.74 -2.63
N VAL A 150 15.01 -13.70 -3.44
CA VAL A 150 16.09 -13.46 -4.42
C VAL A 150 15.74 -12.34 -5.40
N ARG A 151 14.51 -12.33 -5.93
CA ARG A 151 14.04 -11.24 -6.80
C ARG A 151 14.03 -9.89 -6.09
N ALA A 152 13.64 -9.84 -4.82
CA ALA A 152 13.69 -8.60 -4.04
C ALA A 152 15.13 -8.09 -3.88
N ILE A 153 16.08 -8.99 -3.61
CA ILE A 153 17.51 -8.65 -3.52
C ILE A 153 18.01 -8.09 -4.85
N ALA A 154 17.72 -8.77 -5.98
CA ALA A 154 18.13 -8.30 -7.30
C ALA A 154 17.55 -6.91 -7.64
N ILE A 155 16.26 -6.66 -7.36
CA ILE A 155 15.63 -5.35 -7.55
C ILE A 155 16.34 -4.27 -6.73
N ASN A 156 16.66 -4.57 -5.47
CA ASN A 156 17.33 -3.61 -4.58
C ASN A 156 18.75 -3.29 -5.05
N ILE A 157 19.52 -4.30 -5.50
CA ILE A 157 20.87 -4.11 -6.07
C ILE A 157 20.81 -3.20 -7.30
N LEU A 158 19.90 -3.49 -8.24
CA LEU A 158 19.74 -2.69 -9.45
C LEU A 158 19.41 -1.23 -9.13
N ARG A 159 18.46 -1.01 -8.21
CA ARG A 159 18.06 0.34 -7.80
C ARG A 159 19.18 1.09 -7.08
N ARG A 160 19.92 0.41 -6.21
CA ARG A 160 21.07 0.98 -5.50
C ARG A 160 22.13 1.49 -6.49
N ASN A 161 22.33 0.76 -7.59
CA ASN A 161 23.25 1.11 -8.66
C ASN A 161 22.65 2.07 -9.71
N GLY A 162 21.60 2.82 -9.36
CA GLY A 162 21.08 3.87 -10.23
C GLY A 162 20.26 3.36 -11.43
N HIS A 163 19.77 2.12 -11.39
CA HIS A 163 18.88 1.60 -12.42
C HIS A 163 17.39 1.72 -12.00
N PRO A 164 16.68 2.80 -12.36
CA PRO A 164 15.28 2.99 -11.97
C PRO A 164 14.31 2.08 -12.74
N SER A 165 14.66 1.69 -13.97
CA SER A 165 13.84 0.83 -14.85
C SER A 165 14.39 -0.59 -14.89
N ILE A 166 13.75 -1.49 -14.16
CA ILE A 166 14.18 -2.89 -14.06
C ILE A 166 14.04 -3.63 -15.39
N THR A 167 13.04 -3.29 -16.20
CA THR A 167 12.87 -3.87 -17.54
C THR A 167 14.04 -3.53 -18.47
N ILE A 168 14.54 -2.30 -18.41
CA ILE A 168 15.72 -1.88 -19.17
C ILE A 168 16.95 -2.63 -18.66
N SER A 169 17.14 -2.68 -17.35
CA SER A 169 18.25 -3.41 -16.74
C SER A 169 18.28 -4.89 -17.11
N GLN A 170 17.14 -5.59 -17.05
CA GLN A 170 17.07 -6.97 -17.50
C GLN A 170 17.53 -7.10 -18.96
N ARG A 171 17.05 -6.25 -19.86
CA ARG A 171 17.41 -6.31 -21.29
C ARG A 171 18.91 -6.15 -21.54
N PHE A 172 19.59 -5.27 -20.79
CA PHE A 172 20.98 -4.91 -21.06
C PHE A 172 22.01 -5.59 -20.16
N LEU A 173 21.59 -6.12 -19.01
CA LEU A 173 22.50 -6.69 -18.01
C LEU A 173 22.30 -8.20 -17.83
N SER A 174 21.12 -8.77 -18.13
CA SER A 174 20.83 -10.17 -17.76
C SER A 174 21.78 -11.20 -18.37
N ASN A 175 22.40 -10.87 -19.51
CA ASN A 175 23.26 -11.76 -20.28
C ASN A 175 24.74 -11.33 -20.22
N ASP A 176 25.08 -10.35 -19.36
CA ASP A 176 26.44 -9.81 -19.22
C ASP A 176 26.90 -10.04 -17.77
N ILE A 177 27.61 -11.15 -17.55
CA ILE A 177 28.01 -11.61 -16.23
C ILE A 177 28.95 -10.60 -15.56
N ASP A 178 29.89 -10.03 -16.31
CA ASP A 178 30.85 -9.07 -15.78
C ASP A 178 30.15 -7.81 -15.26
N LYS A 179 29.18 -7.29 -16.03
CA LYS A 179 28.37 -6.16 -15.56
C LYS A 179 27.49 -6.52 -14.37
N LEU A 180 26.98 -7.75 -14.28
CA LEU A 180 26.18 -8.18 -13.12
C LEU A 180 27.03 -8.28 -11.85
N LEU A 181 28.26 -8.78 -11.96
CA LEU A 181 29.20 -8.85 -10.84
C LEU A 181 29.60 -7.46 -10.35
N ALA A 182 29.84 -6.52 -11.25
CA ALA A 182 30.14 -5.13 -10.90
C ALA A 182 29.01 -4.41 -10.12
N LEU A 183 27.78 -4.96 -10.07
CA LEU A 183 26.68 -4.37 -9.29
C LEU A 183 26.73 -4.76 -7.79
N VAL A 184 27.49 -5.80 -7.44
CA VAL A 184 27.55 -6.34 -6.07
C VAL A 184 28.88 -6.08 -5.37
N GLU A 185 29.87 -5.55 -6.11
CA GLU A 185 31.12 -4.98 -5.59
C GLU A 185 30.90 -3.58 -5.00
#